data_AF-A0A396HJP0-F1
#
_entry.id   AF-A0A396HJP0-F1
#
_cell.length_a   1.000
_cell.length_b   1.000
_cell.length_c   1.000
_cell.angle_alpha   90.00
_cell.angle_beta   90.00
_cell.angle_gamma   90.00
#
_symmetry.space_group_name_H-M   'P 1'
#
loop_
_entity.id
_entity.type
_entity.pdbx_description
1 polymer ?
#
loop_
_entity_poly.entity_id
_entity_poly.type
_entity_poly.pdbx_seq_one_letter_code
_entity_poly.pdbx_strand_id
1 'polypeptide(L)'
;MQRIFDCKEKKIKIKDLRRSHKCLRKRNLKEEEEMEILMALIDLKLVSRVLRMSDMNENQLHWCEEKNSKVRVIDGKLQRDSTPLFFPSH
;
A
#
# COMPACT_ATOMS: atom_id res chain seq x y z
N MET A 1 12.54 10.66 6.21
CA MET A 1 11.20 11.27 6.33
C MET A 1 10.37 11.21 5.04
N GLN A 2 10.91 11.50 3.86
CA GLN A 2 10.17 11.51 2.59
C GLN A 2 9.38 10.22 2.27
N ARG A 3 9.95 9.04 2.54
CA ARG A 3 9.27 7.76 2.27
C ARG A 3 8.07 7.49 3.17
N ILE A 4 8.16 7.88 4.44
CA ILE A 4 7.04 7.78 5.38
C ILE A 4 5.91 8.69 4.91
N PHE A 5 6.24 9.87 4.38
CA PHE A 5 5.29 10.78 3.78
C PHE A 5 4.60 10.15 2.54
N ASP A 6 5.37 9.53 1.63
CA ASP A 6 4.78 8.83 0.47
C ASP A 6 3.79 7.72 0.89
N CYS A 7 4.13 6.88 1.88
CA CYS A 7 3.19 5.87 2.38
C CYS A 7 1.93 6.49 2.98
N LYS A 8 2.02 7.65 3.64
CA LYS A 8 0.87 8.37 4.19
C LYS A 8 -0.04 8.89 3.07
N GLU A 9 0.54 9.53 2.06
CA GLU A 9 -0.18 10.06 0.90
C GLU A 9 -0.92 8.96 0.13
N LYS A 10 -0.24 7.85 -0.19
CA LYS A 10 -0.88 6.70 -0.86
C LYS A 10 -2.02 6.11 -0.03
N LYS A 11 -1.83 6.01 1.30
CA LYS A 11 -2.87 5.50 2.20
C LYS A 11 -4.12 6.39 2.21
N ILE A 12 -3.97 7.71 2.14
CA ILE A 12 -5.09 8.65 2.04
C ILE A 12 -5.83 8.41 0.72
N LYS A 13 -5.11 8.42 -0.41
CA LYS A 13 -5.69 8.20 -1.75
C LYS A 13 -6.47 6.88 -1.85
N ILE A 14 -5.94 5.78 -1.31
CA ILE A 14 -6.61 4.47 -1.31
C ILE A 14 -7.87 4.46 -0.43
N LYS A 15 -7.83 5.14 0.73
CA LYS A 15 -9.02 5.26 1.58
C LYS A 15 -10.11 6.07 0.92
N ASP A 16 -9.75 7.13 0.20
CA ASP A 16 -10.69 7.97 -0.52
C ASP A 16 -11.31 7.24 -1.72
N LEU A 17 -10.51 6.43 -2.43
CA LEU A 17 -11.02 5.52 -3.46
C LEU A 17 -12.11 4.61 -2.87
N ARG A 18 -11.79 3.89 -1.79
CA ARG A 18 -12.73 2.98 -1.12
C ARG A 18 -14.01 3.70 -0.65
N ARG A 19 -13.90 4.93 -0.15
CA ARG A 19 -15.05 5.75 0.28
C ARG A 19 -15.92 6.19 -0.89
N SER A 20 -15.31 6.67 -1.97
CA SER A 20 -16.00 7.11 -3.19
C SER A 20 -16.86 5.97 -3.76
N HIS A 21 -16.32 4.76 -3.85
CA HIS A 21 -17.07 3.58 -4.29
C HIS A 21 -18.26 3.22 -3.39
N LYS A 22 -18.16 3.46 -2.07
CA LYS A 22 -19.27 3.22 -1.12
C LYS A 22 -20.36 4.29 -1.18
N CYS A 23 -19.98 5.55 -1.42
CA CYS A 23 -20.91 6.69 -1.45
C CYS A 23 -21.65 6.83 -2.80
N LEU A 24 -21.04 6.41 -3.90
CA LEU A 24 -21.68 6.33 -5.22
C LEU A 24 -22.66 5.14 -5.26
N ARG A 25 -23.80 5.33 -4.57
CA ARG A 25 -25.03 4.53 -4.53
C ARG A 25 -25.03 3.30 -5.46
N LYS A 26 -25.00 2.10 -4.86
CA LYS A 26 -25.33 0.77 -5.43
C LYS A 26 -24.31 0.05 -6.32
N ARG A 27 -23.05 0.49 -6.40
CA ARG A 27 -21.99 -0.38 -6.94
C ARG A 27 -21.27 -1.08 -5.79
N ASN A 28 -21.69 -2.29 -5.47
CA ASN A 28 -20.86 -3.17 -4.64
C ASN A 28 -19.50 -3.29 -5.35
N LEU A 29 -18.43 -2.93 -4.65
CA LEU A 29 -17.08 -3.32 -5.08
C LEU A 29 -17.12 -4.84 -5.26
N LYS A 30 -16.48 -5.34 -6.32
CA LYS A 30 -16.27 -6.78 -6.39
C LYS A 30 -15.46 -7.19 -5.16
N GLU A 31 -15.75 -8.35 -4.59
CA GLU A 31 -15.00 -8.88 -3.43
C GLU A 31 -13.49 -8.84 -3.69
N GLU A 32 -13.09 -9.15 -4.92
CA GLU A 32 -11.71 -9.03 -5.41
C GLU A 32 -11.16 -7.61 -5.31
N GLU A 33 -11.91 -6.58 -5.70
CA GLU A 33 -11.47 -5.18 -5.58
C GLU A 33 -11.36 -4.74 -4.10
N GLU A 34 -12.28 -5.19 -3.23
CA GLU A 34 -12.17 -4.95 -1.80
C GLU A 34 -10.93 -5.61 -1.19
N MET A 35 -10.65 -6.85 -1.61
CA MET A 35 -9.46 -7.59 -1.21
C MET A 35 -8.19 -6.86 -1.65
N GLU A 36 -8.11 -6.43 -2.92
CA GLU A 36 -6.98 -5.67 -3.45
C GLU A 36 -6.73 -4.37 -2.67
N ILE A 37 -7.79 -3.64 -2.32
CA ILE A 37 -7.70 -2.45 -1.47
C ILE A 37 -7.17 -2.80 -0.07
N LEU A 38 -7.68 -3.86 0.56
CA LEU A 38 -7.24 -4.31 1.88
C LEU A 38 -5.76 -4.71 1.85
N MET A 39 -5.36 -5.49 0.87
CA MET A 39 -3.98 -5.93 0.70
C MET A 39 -3.05 -4.74 0.49
N ALA A 40 -3.44 -3.75 -0.33
CA ALA A 40 -2.64 -2.53 -0.54
C ALA A 40 -2.47 -1.73 0.77
N LEU A 41 -3.52 -1.63 1.59
CA LEU A 41 -3.44 -0.99 2.91
C LEU A 41 -2.53 -1.75 3.89
N ILE A 42 -2.52 -3.08 3.83
CA ILE A 42 -1.63 -3.93 4.63
C ILE A 42 -0.18 -3.68 4.23
N ASP A 43 0.15 -3.70 2.93
CA ASP A 43 1.52 -3.46 2.46
C ASP A 43 2.05 -2.08 2.88
N LEU A 44 1.24 -1.03 2.68
CA LEU A 44 1.61 0.31 3.13
C LEU A 44 1.80 0.39 4.65
N LYS A 45 1.01 -0.35 5.43
CA LYS A 45 1.16 -0.41 6.89
C LYS A 45 2.46 -1.12 7.29
N LEU A 46 2.80 -2.22 6.61
CA LEU A 46 4.02 -2.98 6.84
C LEU A 46 5.25 -2.15 6.50
N VAL A 47 5.33 -1.58 5.29
CA VAL A 47 6.43 -0.67 4.90
C VAL A 47 6.59 0.46 5.91
N SER A 48 5.48 1.10 6.29
CA SER A 48 5.51 2.17 7.27
C SER A 48 6.04 1.73 8.65
N ARG A 49 5.80 0.49 9.06
CA ARG A 49 6.31 -0.09 10.32
C ARG A 49 7.80 -0.35 10.26
N VAL A 50 8.29 -0.90 9.14
CA VAL A 50 9.71 -1.19 8.92
C VAL A 50 10.51 0.11 8.83
N LEU A 51 10.03 1.11 8.09
CA LEU A 51 10.64 2.45 8.01
C LEU A 51 10.70 3.20 9.36
N ARG A 52 10.06 2.68 10.42
CA ARG A 52 10.11 3.22 11.79
C ARG A 52 10.96 2.36 12.74
N MET A 53 11.60 1.31 12.27
CA MET A 53 12.57 0.55 13.06
C MET A 53 13.84 1.40 13.27
N SER A 54 14.45 1.30 14.46
CA SER A 54 15.69 2.00 14.80
C SER A 54 16.88 1.47 13.98
N ASP A 55 16.93 0.16 13.81
CA ASP A 55 18.09 -0.56 13.24
C ASP A 55 17.67 -1.26 11.95
N MET A 56 17.46 -0.45 10.91
CA MET A 56 17.08 -0.93 9.58
C MET A 56 18.31 -1.03 8.68
N ASN A 57 18.52 -2.20 8.07
CA ASN A 57 19.61 -2.43 7.13
C ASN A 57 19.24 -2.04 5.68
N GLU A 58 20.21 -2.10 4.76
CA GLU A 58 20.01 -1.75 3.35
C GLU A 58 19.05 -2.71 2.63
N ASN A 59 19.10 -4.01 2.93
CA ASN A 59 18.18 -5.00 2.35
C ASN A 59 16.72 -4.70 2.69
N GLN A 60 16.43 -4.34 3.95
CA GLN A 60 15.12 -3.95 4.44
C GLN A 60 14.67 -2.62 3.85
N LEU A 61 15.61 -1.69 3.65
CA LEU A 61 15.36 -0.42 3.01
C LEU A 61 14.96 -0.61 1.53
N HIS A 62 15.66 -1.48 0.81
CA HIS A 62 15.35 -1.83 -0.56
C HIS A 62 14.01 -2.59 -0.66
N TRP A 63 13.77 -3.54 0.25
CA TRP A 63 12.49 -4.21 0.38
C TRP A 63 11.34 -3.23 0.56
N CYS A 64 11.52 -2.19 1.39
CA CYS A 64 10.51 -1.15 1.57
C CYS A 64 10.20 -0.40 0.26
N GLU A 65 11.23 -0.09 -0.55
CA GLU A 65 11.05 0.60 -1.83
C GLU A 65 10.30 -0.27 -2.82
N GLU A 66 10.73 -1.52 -2.98
CA GLU A 66 10.11 -2.47 -3.89
C GLU A 66 8.67 -2.75 -3.47
N LYS A 67 8.43 -3.01 -2.18
CA LYS A 67 7.08 -3.26 -1.66
C LYS A 67 6.16 -2.05 -1.87
N ASN A 68 6.68 -0.84 -1.71
CA ASN A 68 5.91 0.39 -1.88
C ASN A 68 5.70 0.76 -3.36
N SER A 69 6.60 0.38 -4.26
CA SER A 69 6.45 0.60 -5.71
C SER A 69 5.39 -0.31 -6.35
N LYS A 70 5.14 -1.47 -5.72
CA LYS A 70 4.06 -2.42 -6.04
C LYS A 70 2.66 -1.91 -5.70
N VAL A 71 2.52 -0.78 -5.02
CA VAL A 71 1.23 -0.11 -4.75
C VAL A 71 1.21 1.27 -5.40
N ARG A 72 0.37 1.42 -6.43
CA ARG A 72 0.19 2.67 -7.17
C ARG A 72 -1.28 3.07 -7.25
N VAL A 73 -1.52 4.37 -7.28
CA VAL A 73 -2.83 4.94 -7.61
C VAL A 73 -2.65 5.80 -8.84
N ILE A 74 -3.18 5.36 -9.98
CA ILE A 74 -3.06 6.02 -11.29
C ILE A 74 -4.48 6.31 -11.77
N ASP A 75 -4.76 7.56 -12.13
CA ASP A 75 -6.07 8.01 -12.61
C ASP A 75 -7.24 7.58 -11.71
N GLY A 76 -7.03 7.66 -10.40
CA GLY A 76 -8.03 7.27 -9.41
C GLY A 76 -8.30 5.77 -9.31
N LYS A 77 -7.46 4.91 -9.91
CA LYS A 77 -7.56 3.45 -9.78
C LYS A 77 -6.36 2.88 -9.03
N LEU A 78 -6.62 1.87 -8.21
CA LEU A 78 -5.58 1.10 -7.54
C LEU A 78 -4.95 0.14 -8.54
N GLN A 79 -3.61 0.18 -8.64
CA GLN A 79 -2.81 -0.87 -9.27
C GLN A 79 -1.90 -1.47 -8.21
N ARG A 80 -2.11 -2.75 -7.93
CA ARG A 80 -1.30 -3.55 -7.03
C ARG A 80 -0.65 -4.69 -7.81
N ASP A 81 0.62 -4.94 -7.56
CA ASP A 81 1.27 -6.18 -7.95
C ASP A 81 1.10 -7.21 -6.83
N SER A 82 0.46 -8.33 -7.14
CA SER A 82 0.14 -9.41 -6.20
C SER A 82 1.30 -10.38 -5.97
N THR A 83 2.44 -10.17 -6.64
CA THR A 83 3.66 -10.96 -6.43
C THR A 83 4.10 -10.87 -4.97
N PRO A 84 4.21 -12.00 -4.24
CA PRO A 84 4.64 -11.99 -2.86
C PRO A 84 6.08 -11.46 -2.78
N LEU A 85 6.33 -10.61 -1.79
CA LEU A 85 7.65 -10.10 -1.48
C LEU A 85 7.92 -10.36 -0.01
N PHE A 86 8.74 -11.38 0.26
CA PHE A 86 9.08 -11.83 1.61
C PHE A 86 10.03 -10.83 2.26
N PHE A 87 9.88 -10.65 3.57
CA PHE A 87 10.72 -9.74 4.34
C PHE A 87 12.14 -10.32 4.47
N PRO A 88 13.21 -9.54 4.24
CA PRO A 88 14.57 -10.02 4.35
C PRO A 88 14.95 -10.24 5.83
N SER A 89 15.49 -11.41 6.14
CA SER A 89 15.84 -11.81 7.51
C SER A 89 17.19 -11.29 8.00
N HIS A 90 18.06 -10.77 7.12
CA HIS A 90 19.44 -10.37 7.42
C HIS A 90 19.88 -9.09 6.70
#